data_AF-A0A2R6F8C5-F1
#
_entry.id   AF-A0A2R6F8C5-F1
#
_cell.length_a   1.000
_cell.length_b   1.000
_cell.length_c   1.000
_cell.angle_alpha   90.00
_cell.angle_beta   90.00
_cell.angle_gamma   90.00
#
_symmetry.space_group_name_H-M   'P 1'
#
loop_
_entity.id
_entity.type
_entity.pdbx_description
1 polymer ?
#
loop_
_entity_poly.entity_id
_entity_poly.type
_entity_poly.pdbx_seq_one_letter_code
_entity_poly.pdbx_strand_id
1 'polypeptide(L)'
;MTDRSAFCDRFHAIADRVDDEISERDVENVFLEGRFHAALGYAGTGTDLRSEFPLPDDRRSDLITLDTNERVTTVYEFETTGRDLPPHESQLFGYMNDLRAEYGILTNGEGLRLYRRGRDTPLSIVALGSVTESEAHDLLDALRERGFDPTDPKDPHRFLADLEPHCVLRANQPNSARSTSSIRSGSKRGVRSRTSRSERWTCSANSATSGRRRSCRGL
;
A
#
# COMPACT_ATOMS: atom_id res chain seq x y z
N MET A 1 7.87 24.66 -0.90
CA MET A 1 7.06 23.55 -0.34
C MET A 1 5.63 23.79 -0.73
N THR A 2 4.98 22.78 -1.30
CA THR A 2 3.54 22.82 -1.60
C THR A 2 2.75 22.70 -0.30
N ASP A 3 1.63 23.41 -0.19
CA ASP A 3 0.69 23.23 0.91
C ASP A 3 -0.29 22.07 0.61
N ARG A 4 -0.86 21.47 1.66
CA ARG A 4 -1.79 20.34 1.56
C ARG A 4 -3.03 20.69 0.75
N SER A 5 -3.61 21.86 1.01
CA SER A 5 -4.72 22.42 0.23
C SER A 5 -4.35 22.54 -1.25
N ALA A 6 -3.24 23.21 -1.55
CA ALA A 6 -2.74 23.44 -2.91
C ALA A 6 -2.30 22.18 -3.68
N PHE A 7 -2.16 21.02 -3.00
CA PHE A 7 -1.99 19.70 -3.60
C PHE A 7 -3.33 18.97 -3.78
N CYS A 8 -4.25 19.05 -2.82
CA CYS A 8 -5.64 18.63 -2.96
C CYS A 8 -6.29 19.27 -4.20
N ASP A 9 -6.08 20.59 -4.38
CA ASP A 9 -6.49 21.37 -5.55
C ASP A 9 -5.91 20.83 -6.88
N ARG A 10 -4.80 20.08 -6.88
CA ARG A 10 -4.25 19.48 -8.12
C ARG A 10 -5.10 18.32 -8.60
N PHE A 11 -5.59 17.48 -7.68
CA PHE A 11 -6.44 16.35 -8.03
C PHE A 11 -7.80 16.82 -8.54
N HIS A 12 -8.41 17.81 -7.88
CA HIS A 12 -9.63 18.46 -8.38
C HIS A 12 -9.39 19.11 -9.75
N ALA A 13 -8.32 19.89 -9.92
CA ALA A 13 -7.98 20.50 -11.22
C ALA A 13 -7.49 19.51 -12.30
N ILE A 14 -7.28 18.23 -11.97
CA ILE A 14 -7.13 17.12 -12.93
C ILE A 14 -8.51 16.58 -13.28
N ALA A 15 -9.34 16.24 -12.30
CA ALA A 15 -10.70 15.76 -12.52
C ALA A 15 -11.56 16.74 -13.33
N ASP A 16 -11.45 18.05 -13.09
CA ASP A 16 -12.09 19.14 -13.85
C ASP A 16 -11.64 19.24 -15.33
N ARG A 17 -10.68 18.40 -15.76
CA ARG A 17 -10.15 18.32 -17.15
C ARG A 17 -10.26 16.92 -17.75
N VAL A 18 -10.64 15.93 -16.96
CA VAL A 18 -10.81 14.53 -17.37
C VAL A 18 -12.29 14.35 -17.69
N ASP A 19 -12.66 14.71 -18.92
CA ASP A 19 -13.97 14.41 -19.48
C ASP A 19 -14.10 12.90 -19.79
N ASP A 20 -15.34 12.40 -19.86
CA ASP A 20 -15.63 11.04 -20.32
C ASP A 20 -15.00 10.78 -21.71
N GLU A 21 -14.39 9.60 -21.89
CA GLU A 21 -13.77 9.09 -23.13
C GLU A 21 -12.41 9.70 -23.56
N ILE A 22 -11.71 10.50 -22.74
CA ILE A 22 -10.30 10.87 -23.03
C ILE A 22 -9.33 9.68 -22.93
N SER A 23 -8.29 9.66 -23.78
CA SER A 23 -7.36 8.53 -23.89
C SER A 23 -6.32 8.50 -22.76
N GLU A 24 -5.74 7.31 -22.53
CA GLU A 24 -4.56 7.05 -21.70
C GLU A 24 -3.47 8.14 -21.81
N ARG A 25 -3.10 8.52 -23.03
CA ARG A 25 -2.06 9.54 -23.28
C ARG A 25 -2.55 10.96 -22.98
N ASP A 26 -3.85 11.22 -23.10
CA ASP A 26 -4.44 12.50 -22.67
C ASP A 26 -4.48 12.60 -21.14
N VAL A 27 -4.73 11.48 -20.43
CA VAL A 27 -4.60 11.41 -18.96
C VAL A 27 -3.15 11.68 -18.54
N GLU A 28 -2.14 11.06 -19.18
CA GLU A 28 -0.71 11.37 -18.94
C GLU A 28 -0.45 12.89 -19.09
N ASN A 29 -0.89 13.47 -20.22
CA ASN A 29 -0.74 14.90 -20.49
C ASN A 29 -1.40 15.78 -19.41
N VAL A 30 -2.61 15.43 -18.94
CA VAL A 30 -3.30 16.19 -17.88
C VAL A 30 -2.53 16.14 -16.56
N PHE A 31 -1.88 15.02 -16.20
CA PHE A 31 -1.01 14.94 -15.01
C PHE A 31 0.30 15.73 -15.17
N LEU A 32 0.89 15.74 -16.36
CA LEU A 32 2.09 16.52 -16.68
C LEU A 32 1.80 18.04 -16.64
N GLU A 33 0.76 18.49 -17.35
CA GLU A 33 0.36 19.90 -17.44
C GLU A 33 -0.35 20.42 -16.17
N GLY A 34 -1.03 19.55 -15.41
CA GLY A 34 -1.71 19.89 -14.16
C GLY A 34 -0.77 20.33 -13.03
N ARG A 35 0.56 20.20 -13.25
CA ARG A 35 1.63 20.46 -12.28
C ARG A 35 1.60 19.51 -11.07
N PHE A 36 1.07 18.30 -11.25
CA PHE A 36 1.07 17.26 -10.22
C PHE A 36 2.49 16.95 -9.73
N HIS A 37 3.38 16.63 -10.66
CA HIS A 37 4.78 16.30 -10.38
C HIS A 37 5.56 17.48 -9.77
N ALA A 38 5.35 18.70 -10.28
CA ALA A 38 5.95 19.90 -9.71
C ALA A 38 5.44 20.21 -8.29
N ALA A 39 4.21 19.79 -7.94
CA ALA A 39 3.70 19.88 -6.58
C ALA A 39 4.33 18.83 -5.63
N LEU A 40 4.77 17.69 -6.16
CA LEU A 40 5.59 16.68 -5.45
C LEU A 40 7.08 17.08 -5.33
N GLY A 41 7.53 18.11 -6.04
CA GLY A 41 8.90 18.65 -6.00
C GLY A 41 9.67 18.52 -7.32
N TYR A 42 9.30 17.55 -8.17
CA TYR A 42 10.01 17.21 -9.40
C TYR A 42 10.08 18.37 -10.40
N ALA A 43 11.26 18.57 -11.00
CA ALA A 43 11.58 19.61 -11.95
C ALA A 43 10.95 19.40 -13.33
N GLY A 44 10.77 18.15 -13.77
CA GLY A 44 10.01 17.80 -14.98
C GLY A 44 10.71 16.88 -15.98
N THR A 45 10.05 16.71 -17.13
CA THR A 45 10.42 15.77 -18.19
C THR A 45 11.83 16.02 -18.73
N GLY A 46 12.66 14.98 -18.72
CA GLY A 46 14.06 15.03 -19.14
C GLY A 46 15.06 15.34 -18.02
N THR A 47 14.59 15.81 -16.86
CA THR A 47 15.37 15.85 -15.62
C THR A 47 15.07 14.59 -14.80
N ASP A 48 13.97 14.61 -14.04
CA ASP A 48 13.57 13.58 -13.08
C ASP A 48 12.30 12.84 -13.49
N LEU A 49 11.54 13.34 -14.47
CA LEU A 49 10.46 12.59 -15.13
C LEU A 49 10.92 11.99 -16.45
N ARG A 50 10.53 10.74 -16.74
CA ARG A 50 10.77 10.06 -18.02
C ARG A 50 9.51 9.33 -18.48
N SER A 51 8.93 9.75 -19.61
CA SER A 51 7.84 9.03 -20.27
C SER A 51 8.36 7.88 -21.16
N GLU A 52 7.50 6.90 -21.45
CA GLU A 52 7.76 5.71 -22.30
C GLU A 52 9.06 4.96 -21.93
N PHE A 53 9.37 4.83 -20.63
CA PHE A 53 10.65 4.29 -20.18
C PHE A 53 10.77 2.78 -20.51
N PRO A 54 11.84 2.34 -21.21
CA PRO A 54 11.95 0.97 -21.69
C PRO A 54 12.42 -0.03 -20.62
N LEU A 55 11.86 -1.23 -20.66
CA LEU A 55 12.21 -2.34 -19.77
C LEU A 55 13.05 -3.44 -20.48
N PRO A 56 13.69 -4.36 -19.73
CA PRO A 56 14.54 -5.42 -20.31
C PRO A 56 13.81 -6.48 -21.14
N ASP A 57 12.48 -6.41 -21.23
CA ASP A 57 11.61 -7.38 -21.91
C ASP A 57 10.73 -6.72 -23.01
N ASP A 58 11.24 -5.63 -23.61
CA ASP A 58 10.61 -4.78 -24.64
C ASP A 58 9.29 -4.09 -24.22
N ARG A 59 8.81 -4.29 -22.98
CA ARG A 59 7.72 -3.46 -22.41
C ARG A 59 8.20 -2.03 -22.13
N ARG A 60 7.24 -1.13 -21.90
CA ARG A 60 7.45 0.25 -21.47
C ARG A 60 6.47 0.59 -20.36
N SER A 61 6.93 1.35 -19.37
CA SER A 61 6.07 2.04 -18.41
C SER A 61 5.81 3.48 -18.88
N ASP A 62 4.58 3.95 -18.72
CA ASP A 62 4.13 5.21 -19.33
C ASP A 62 4.91 6.41 -18.81
N LEU A 63 5.12 6.49 -17.49
CA LEU A 63 5.90 7.54 -16.84
C LEU A 63 6.61 7.02 -15.57
N ILE A 64 7.82 7.50 -15.32
CA ILE A 64 8.54 7.27 -14.06
C ILE A 64 9.06 8.57 -13.45
N THR A 65 9.18 8.58 -12.11
CA THR A 65 9.93 9.59 -11.35
C THR A 65 11.28 9.04 -10.87
N LEU A 66 12.31 9.88 -10.86
CA LEU A 66 13.66 9.58 -10.35
C LEU A 66 13.95 10.35 -9.05
N ASP A 67 14.87 9.84 -8.23
CA ASP A 67 15.50 10.61 -7.14
C ASP A 67 16.75 11.38 -7.63
N THR A 68 17.38 12.13 -6.72
CA THR A 68 18.64 12.87 -6.97
C THR A 68 19.85 11.98 -7.30
N ASN A 69 19.69 10.65 -7.26
CA ASN A 69 20.69 9.64 -7.62
C ASN A 69 20.32 8.89 -8.92
N GLU A 70 19.38 9.43 -9.72
CA GLU A 70 18.82 8.83 -10.93
C GLU A 70 18.11 7.47 -10.72
N ARG A 71 17.63 7.19 -9.50
CA ARG A 71 16.96 5.93 -9.16
C ARG A 71 15.45 6.06 -9.26
N VAL A 72 14.79 5.09 -9.89
CA VAL A 72 13.33 5.07 -10.00
C VAL A 72 12.68 5.03 -8.62
N THR A 73 11.85 6.03 -8.31
CA THR A 73 11.10 6.13 -7.04
C THR A 73 9.68 5.57 -7.20
N THR A 74 9.00 5.99 -8.27
CA THR A 74 7.61 5.63 -8.59
C THR A 74 7.48 5.28 -10.07
N VAL A 75 6.72 4.22 -10.37
CA VAL A 75 6.19 3.96 -11.72
C VAL A 75 4.75 4.44 -11.78
N TYR A 76 4.36 5.06 -12.88
CA TYR A 76 3.00 5.47 -13.19
C TYR A 76 2.52 4.65 -14.39
N GLU A 77 1.35 4.05 -14.22
CA GLU A 77 0.58 3.42 -15.27
C GLU A 77 -0.70 4.24 -15.45
N PHE A 78 -0.96 4.68 -16.68
CA PHE A 78 -2.17 5.39 -17.04
C PHE A 78 -3.16 4.44 -17.72
N GLU A 79 -4.45 4.74 -17.61
CA GLU A 79 -5.50 4.04 -18.34
C GLU A 79 -6.46 5.06 -18.98
N THR A 80 -7.21 4.58 -19.96
CA THR A 80 -8.33 5.36 -20.54
C THR A 80 -9.42 5.57 -19.48
N THR A 81 -10.10 6.71 -19.52
CA THR A 81 -11.31 6.97 -18.73
C THR A 81 -12.39 5.88 -18.88
N GLY A 82 -13.26 5.76 -17.89
CA GLY A 82 -14.32 4.76 -17.78
C GLY A 82 -13.83 3.32 -17.54
N ARG A 83 -12.51 3.08 -17.47
CA ARG A 83 -11.94 1.74 -17.26
C ARG A 83 -11.74 1.39 -15.81
N ASP A 84 -12.00 0.12 -15.50
CA ASP A 84 -11.59 -0.52 -14.26
C ASP A 84 -10.06 -0.60 -14.17
N LEU A 85 -9.49 -0.02 -13.12
CA LEU A 85 -8.06 -0.15 -12.79
C LEU A 85 -7.60 -1.58 -12.43
N PRO A 86 -8.32 -2.40 -11.62
CA PRO A 86 -7.73 -3.62 -11.05
C PRO A 86 -7.16 -4.67 -12.04
N PRO A 87 -7.71 -4.90 -13.26
CA PRO A 87 -7.10 -5.81 -14.23
C PRO A 87 -5.65 -5.48 -14.61
N HIS A 88 -5.24 -4.21 -14.46
CA HIS A 88 -3.96 -3.68 -14.90
C HIS A 88 -2.88 -3.71 -13.80
N GLU A 89 -3.25 -4.06 -12.56
CA GLU A 89 -2.34 -4.19 -11.41
C GLU A 89 -1.13 -5.09 -11.70
N SER A 90 -1.32 -6.20 -12.43
CA SER A 90 -0.25 -7.14 -12.79
C SER A 90 0.82 -6.56 -13.72
N GLN A 91 0.47 -5.57 -14.55
CA GLN A 91 1.40 -4.89 -15.46
C GLN A 91 2.32 -3.94 -14.67
N LEU A 92 1.69 -3.05 -13.87
CA LEU A 92 2.37 -2.16 -12.93
C LEU A 92 3.27 -2.93 -11.95
N PHE A 93 2.79 -4.04 -11.37
CA PHE A 93 3.61 -4.84 -10.44
C PHE A 93 4.84 -5.47 -11.10
N GLY A 94 4.78 -5.79 -12.39
CA GLY A 94 5.97 -6.13 -13.17
C GLY A 94 6.95 -4.96 -13.16
N TYR A 95 6.52 -3.80 -13.63
CA TYR A 95 7.36 -2.60 -13.76
C TYR A 95 8.00 -2.17 -12.43
N MET A 96 7.25 -2.18 -11.33
CA MET A 96 7.76 -1.88 -9.99
C MET A 96 8.88 -2.84 -9.53
N ASN A 97 8.82 -4.11 -9.92
CA ASN A 97 9.84 -5.11 -9.58
C ASN A 97 11.07 -4.98 -10.48
N ASP A 98 10.86 -4.84 -11.79
CA ASP A 98 11.92 -4.77 -12.81
C ASP A 98 12.75 -3.48 -12.69
N LEU A 99 12.08 -2.32 -12.60
CA LEU A 99 12.70 -1.00 -12.42
C LEU A 99 13.13 -0.73 -10.97
N ARG A 100 12.73 -1.61 -10.04
CA ARG A 100 12.98 -1.50 -8.59
C ARG A 100 12.49 -0.19 -7.96
N ALA A 101 11.38 0.35 -8.44
CA ALA A 101 10.66 1.43 -7.78
C ALA A 101 10.22 1.04 -6.35
N GLU A 102 10.01 2.03 -5.48
CA GLU A 102 9.37 1.78 -4.19
C GLU A 102 7.84 1.81 -4.32
N TYR A 103 7.32 2.75 -5.11
CA TYR A 103 5.90 2.99 -5.29
C TYR A 103 5.44 2.71 -6.72
N GLY A 104 4.13 2.49 -6.88
CA GLY A 104 3.47 2.38 -8.17
C GLY A 104 2.12 3.05 -8.12
N ILE A 105 1.77 3.78 -9.17
CA ILE A 105 0.49 4.46 -9.36
C ILE A 105 -0.22 3.83 -10.55
N LEU A 106 -1.52 3.61 -10.39
CA LEU A 106 -2.43 3.20 -11.46
C LEU A 106 -3.61 4.16 -11.46
N THR A 107 -3.87 4.86 -12.57
CA THR A 107 -4.90 5.90 -12.63
C THR A 107 -5.50 6.08 -14.02
N ASN A 108 -6.82 6.33 -14.07
CA ASN A 108 -7.59 6.64 -15.28
C ASN A 108 -8.03 8.13 -15.32
N GLY A 109 -7.44 8.99 -14.47
CA GLY A 109 -7.84 10.38 -14.31
C GLY A 109 -9.04 10.61 -13.37
N GLU A 110 -9.99 9.68 -13.29
CA GLU A 110 -11.10 9.72 -12.34
C GLU A 110 -10.70 9.23 -10.95
N GLY A 111 -9.92 8.15 -10.92
CA GLY A 111 -9.46 7.48 -9.70
C GLY A 111 -7.97 7.15 -9.76
N LEU A 112 -7.34 7.04 -8.59
CA LEU A 112 -5.94 6.69 -8.43
C LEU A 112 -5.75 5.65 -7.34
N ARG A 113 -4.89 4.67 -7.61
CA ARG A 113 -4.45 3.66 -6.65
C ARG A 113 -2.95 3.76 -6.44
N LEU A 114 -2.52 3.87 -5.18
CA LEU A 114 -1.11 3.85 -4.78
C LEU A 114 -0.73 2.48 -4.23
N TYR A 115 0.33 1.88 -4.76
CA TYR A 115 0.93 0.63 -4.29
C TYR A 115 2.34 0.84 -3.79
N ARG A 116 2.86 -0.11 -2.99
CA ARG A 116 4.26 -0.15 -2.56
C ARG A 116 4.82 -1.54 -2.80
N ARG A 117 6.00 -1.62 -3.41
CA ARG A 117 6.59 -2.88 -3.90
C ARG A 117 6.64 -3.95 -2.81
N GLY A 118 6.18 -5.16 -3.15
CA GLY A 118 6.04 -6.28 -2.22
C GLY A 118 4.73 -6.25 -1.41
N ARG A 119 3.72 -5.47 -1.85
CA ARG A 119 2.34 -5.54 -1.37
C ARG A 119 1.39 -5.53 -2.55
N ASP A 120 0.55 -6.54 -2.63
CA ASP A 120 -0.48 -6.68 -3.67
C ASP A 120 -1.73 -5.85 -3.33
N THR A 121 -1.86 -5.39 -2.08
CA THR A 121 -2.91 -4.46 -1.63
C THR A 121 -2.48 -3.01 -1.81
N PRO A 122 -3.32 -2.12 -2.35
CA PRO A 122 -3.02 -0.69 -2.41
C PRO A 122 -2.87 -0.09 -1.00
N LEU A 123 -1.98 0.89 -0.86
CA LEU A 123 -1.87 1.75 0.31
C LEU A 123 -3.00 2.78 0.38
N SER A 124 -3.44 3.28 -0.78
CA SER A 124 -4.51 4.26 -0.91
C SER A 124 -5.28 4.04 -2.21
N ILE A 125 -6.59 4.31 -2.18
CA ILE A 125 -7.50 4.35 -3.33
C ILE A 125 -8.30 5.64 -3.18
N VAL A 126 -8.21 6.55 -4.15
CA VAL A 126 -8.90 7.85 -4.13
C VAL A 126 -9.68 8.07 -5.42
N ALA A 127 -10.76 8.86 -5.34
CA ALA A 127 -11.41 9.48 -6.50
C ALA A 127 -10.96 10.95 -6.57
N LEU A 128 -10.42 11.38 -7.71
CA LEU A 128 -9.74 12.67 -7.84
C LEU A 128 -10.70 13.86 -7.71
N GLY A 129 -11.93 13.72 -8.21
CA GLY A 129 -13.00 14.71 -8.09
C GLY A 129 -13.61 14.84 -6.69
N SER A 130 -13.18 14.05 -5.71
CA SER A 130 -13.67 14.12 -4.33
C SER A 130 -12.62 13.77 -3.27
N VAL A 131 -11.33 14.01 -3.57
CA VAL A 131 -10.25 13.64 -2.65
C VAL A 131 -10.20 14.61 -1.47
N THR A 132 -9.96 14.10 -0.26
CA THR A 132 -9.80 14.95 0.93
C THR A 132 -8.36 15.43 1.08
N GLU A 133 -8.16 16.53 1.82
CA GLU A 133 -6.82 16.99 2.19
C GLU A 133 -5.99 15.93 2.95
N SER A 134 -6.64 14.99 3.64
CA SER A 134 -5.96 13.90 4.35
C SER A 134 -5.46 12.81 3.39
N GLU A 135 -6.25 12.45 2.39
CA GLU A 135 -5.82 11.48 1.37
C GLU A 135 -4.76 12.09 0.45
N ALA A 136 -4.94 13.36 0.06
CA ALA A 136 -3.92 14.13 -0.67
C ALA A 136 -2.62 14.27 0.15
N HIS A 137 -2.71 14.44 1.47
CA HIS A 137 -1.54 14.45 2.36
C HIS A 137 -0.78 13.12 2.36
N ASP A 138 -1.49 12.00 2.52
CA ASP A 138 -0.85 10.68 2.61
C ASP A 138 -0.24 10.25 1.26
N LEU A 139 -0.81 10.71 0.14
CA LEU A 139 -0.19 10.62 -1.19
C LEU A 139 1.05 11.53 -1.30
N LEU A 140 0.99 12.78 -0.81
CA LEU A 140 2.12 13.72 -0.85
C LEU A 140 3.33 13.18 -0.06
N ASP A 141 3.13 12.71 1.17
CA ASP A 141 4.20 12.20 2.03
C ASP A 141 4.81 10.88 1.50
N ALA A 142 4.07 10.11 0.69
CA ALA A 142 4.58 8.91 0.02
C ALA A 142 5.38 9.23 -1.25
N LEU A 143 4.92 10.18 -2.08
CA LEU A 143 5.35 10.37 -3.47
C LEU A 143 6.32 11.53 -3.70
N ARG A 144 6.42 12.44 -2.73
CA ARG A 144 7.29 13.63 -2.78
C ARG A 144 8.75 13.23 -3.04
N GLU A 145 9.43 14.04 -3.85
CA GLU A 145 10.84 13.84 -4.17
C GLU A 145 11.68 13.75 -2.89
N ARG A 146 12.41 12.64 -2.74
CA ARG A 146 13.31 12.41 -1.61
C ARG A 146 14.66 13.06 -1.89
N GLY A 147 14.77 14.34 -1.57
CA GLY A 147 16.07 15.00 -1.47
C GLY A 147 16.92 14.34 -0.37
N PHE A 148 17.89 13.53 -0.78
CA PHE A 148 18.98 13.05 0.07
C PHE A 148 20.09 14.11 0.11
N ASP A 149 20.53 14.53 1.29
CA ASP A 149 21.66 15.46 1.43
C ASP A 149 22.93 14.69 1.79
N PRO A 150 23.83 14.41 0.84
CA PRO A 150 25.09 13.70 1.12
C PRO A 150 26.07 14.52 1.99
N THR A 151 25.72 15.76 2.36
CA THR A 151 26.50 16.62 3.26
C THR A 151 25.92 16.78 4.67
N ASP A 152 24.70 16.30 4.98
CA ASP A 152 24.24 16.16 6.37
C ASP A 152 24.56 14.75 6.92
N PRO A 153 25.53 14.61 7.85
CA PRO A 153 25.85 13.33 8.47
C PRO A 153 24.73 12.72 9.33
N LYS A 154 23.56 13.37 9.47
CA LYS A 154 22.38 12.83 10.16
C LYS A 154 21.45 12.03 9.25
N ASP A 155 21.45 12.28 7.94
CA ASP A 155 20.52 11.66 7.00
C ASP A 155 20.59 10.10 6.92
N PRO A 156 21.76 9.41 7.04
CA PRO A 156 21.79 7.95 6.94
C PRO A 156 21.06 7.20 8.07
N HIS A 157 20.59 7.90 9.11
CA HIS A 157 19.87 7.29 10.24
C HIS A 157 18.36 7.48 10.23
N ARG A 158 17.78 8.33 9.36
CA ARG A 158 16.32 8.51 9.30
C ARG A 158 15.59 7.25 8.80
N PHE A 159 16.27 6.45 7.97
CA PHE A 159 15.80 5.18 7.40
C PHE A 159 15.40 4.08 8.41
N LEU A 160 15.64 4.26 9.71
CA LEU A 160 15.29 3.30 10.77
C LEU A 160 14.29 3.82 11.81
N ALA A 161 13.83 5.08 11.71
CA ALA A 161 12.89 5.67 12.67
C ALA A 161 11.42 5.35 12.33
N ASP A 162 11.06 5.42 11.04
CA ASP A 162 9.66 5.34 10.56
C ASP A 162 9.12 3.89 10.46
N LEU A 163 9.74 2.94 11.18
CA LEU A 163 9.31 1.55 11.32
C LEU A 163 8.89 1.26 12.78
N GLU A 164 7.99 2.07 13.33
CA GLU A 164 7.29 1.70 14.56
C GLU A 164 6.50 0.39 14.33
N PRO A 165 6.72 -0.66 15.13
CA PRO A 165 5.98 -1.90 14.98
C PRO A 165 4.56 -1.71 15.51
N HIS A 166 3.56 -1.70 14.63
CA HIS A 166 2.14 -1.76 14.97
C HIS A 166 1.74 -3.13 15.57
N CYS A 167 2.34 -3.48 16.70
CA CYS A 167 2.05 -4.67 17.48
C CYS A 167 0.81 -4.39 18.35
N VAL A 168 -0.38 -4.57 17.78
CA VAL A 168 -1.66 -4.40 18.48
C VAL A 168 -1.89 -5.55 19.48
N LEU A 169 -1.16 -5.51 20.59
CA LEU A 169 -1.32 -6.42 21.72
C LEU A 169 -2.68 -6.16 22.41
N ARG A 170 -3.66 -6.97 22.01
CA ARG A 170 -5.04 -6.92 22.51
C ARG A 170 -5.04 -7.05 24.05
N ALA A 171 -5.60 -6.05 24.73
CA ALA A 171 -5.48 -5.92 26.18
C ALA A 171 -6.12 -7.10 26.96
N ASN A 172 -5.41 -7.55 27.99
CA ASN A 172 -5.92 -8.42 29.05
C ASN A 172 -5.89 -7.63 30.37
N GLN A 173 -7.03 -7.08 30.79
CA GLN A 173 -7.12 -6.43 32.11
C GLN A 173 -7.27 -7.51 33.21
N PRO A 174 -6.52 -7.43 34.32
CA PRO A 174 -6.71 -8.33 35.46
C PRO A 174 -7.98 -7.94 36.23
N ASN A 175 -8.92 -8.88 36.30
CA ASN A 175 -10.18 -8.69 37.02
C ASN A 175 -9.94 -8.74 38.55
N SER A 176 -10.41 -7.76 39.33
CA SER A 176 -10.16 -7.70 40.78
C SER A 176 -11.40 -7.30 41.60
N ALA A 177 -11.56 -7.94 42.77
CA ALA A 177 -12.69 -7.84 43.71
C ALA A 177 -14.07 -8.26 43.14
N ARG A 178 -14.96 -8.91 43.89
CA ARG A 178 -15.15 -8.92 45.35
C ARG A 178 -15.44 -10.32 45.91
N SER A 179 -15.07 -10.49 47.18
CA SER A 179 -15.63 -11.53 48.06
C SER A 179 -16.82 -11.01 48.84
N THR A 180 -17.93 -11.75 48.85
CA THR A 180 -18.97 -11.69 49.91
C THR A 180 -19.59 -13.07 50.12
N SER A 181 -19.50 -13.58 51.34
CA SER A 181 -20.44 -14.55 51.90
C SER A 181 -21.68 -13.79 52.43
N SER A 182 -22.78 -14.36 52.93
CA SER A 182 -23.06 -15.73 53.39
C SER A 182 -24.59 -16.00 53.52
N ILE A 183 -24.97 -17.23 53.92
CA ILE A 183 -26.24 -17.64 54.58
C ILE A 183 -27.54 -17.80 53.74
N ARG A 184 -27.96 -19.08 53.59
CA ARG A 184 -29.28 -19.76 53.79
C ARG A 184 -30.62 -18.99 53.52
N SER A 185 -31.75 -19.61 53.10
CA SER A 185 -32.25 -20.97 53.36
C SER A 185 -33.40 -21.42 52.40
N GLY A 186 -33.79 -22.72 52.43
CA GLY A 186 -35.05 -23.27 51.86
C GLY A 186 -35.00 -23.74 50.39
N SER A 187 -34.78 -25.01 50.00
CA SER A 187 -35.44 -26.30 50.31
C SER A 187 -36.73 -26.62 49.52
N LYS A 188 -36.62 -27.42 48.44
CA LYS A 188 -37.35 -28.71 48.23
C LYS A 188 -37.07 -29.44 46.87
N ARG A 189 -36.42 -30.62 46.98
CA ARG A 189 -36.65 -31.92 46.26
C ARG A 189 -36.43 -32.05 44.71
N GLY A 190 -35.81 -33.17 44.32
CA GLY A 190 -35.52 -33.63 42.93
C GLY A 190 -34.00 -33.78 42.69
N VAL A 191 -33.30 -34.94 42.73
CA VAL A 191 -33.62 -36.38 42.53
C VAL A 191 -34.02 -36.65 41.06
N ARG A 192 -33.18 -37.23 40.16
CA ARG A 192 -31.84 -37.87 40.17
C ARG A 192 -31.04 -37.40 38.92
N SER A 193 -29.71 -37.16 38.93
CA SER A 193 -28.60 -38.11 38.62
C SER A 193 -28.90 -39.15 37.50
N ARG A 194 -28.03 -39.48 36.53
CA ARG A 194 -26.53 -39.58 36.41
C ARG A 194 -26.19 -39.60 34.87
N THR A 195 -25.01 -39.34 34.26
CA THR A 195 -23.61 -38.98 34.67
C THR A 195 -22.82 -38.36 33.47
N SER A 196 -21.55 -37.96 33.72
CA SER A 196 -20.34 -37.82 32.86
C SER A 196 -20.25 -38.58 31.50
N ARG A 197 -19.38 -38.22 30.52
CA ARG A 197 -17.97 -37.71 30.53
C ARG A 197 -17.73 -36.68 29.38
N SER A 198 -16.80 -35.71 29.42
CA SER A 198 -15.30 -35.74 29.36
C SER A 198 -14.73 -36.55 28.18
N GLU A 199 -13.70 -36.15 27.42
CA GLU A 199 -12.54 -35.24 27.57
C GLU A 199 -12.30 -34.40 26.26
N ARG A 200 -11.81 -33.14 26.27
CA ARG A 200 -10.43 -32.58 26.36
C ARG A 200 -9.46 -32.83 25.18
N TRP A 201 -9.00 -31.70 24.59
CA TRP A 201 -7.65 -31.43 24.04
C TRP A 201 -7.32 -32.16 22.70
N THR A 202 -6.40 -31.71 21.83
CA THR A 202 -5.41 -30.60 21.90
C THR A 202 -5.18 -30.00 20.49
N CYS A 203 -4.68 -28.75 20.40
CA CYS A 203 -3.98 -28.30 19.20
C CYS A 203 -2.67 -29.08 19.02
N SER A 204 -2.24 -29.33 17.78
CA SER A 204 -0.93 -29.90 17.47
C SER A 204 -0.22 -29.04 16.42
N ALA A 205 0.90 -28.45 16.82
CA ALA A 205 1.90 -27.95 15.91
C ALA A 205 3.11 -28.89 15.98
N ASN A 206 3.76 -29.16 14.85
CA ASN A 206 5.15 -29.63 14.87
C ASN A 206 5.86 -29.31 13.56
N SER A 207 7.14 -28.99 13.69
CA SER A 207 8.03 -28.51 12.63
C SER A 207 9.06 -29.58 12.23
N ALA A 208 9.50 -29.52 10.96
CA ALA A 208 10.64 -30.27 10.42
C ALA A 208 10.48 -31.82 10.45
N THR A 209 11.26 -32.65 9.76
CA THR A 209 12.63 -32.48 9.21
C THR A 209 12.85 -33.43 8.01
N SER A 210 13.81 -33.12 7.14
CA SER A 210 14.65 -34.03 6.32
C SER A 210 14.09 -35.35 5.72
N GLY A 211 14.32 -35.59 4.43
CA GLY A 211 14.27 -36.98 3.90
C GLY A 211 14.44 -37.16 2.39
N ARG A 212 15.68 -37.17 1.88
CA ARG A 212 15.93 -37.66 0.50
C ARG A 212 15.61 -39.16 0.39
N ARG A 213 14.92 -39.57 -0.68
CA ARG A 213 15.22 -40.83 -1.39
C ARG A 213 14.82 -40.74 -2.86
N ARG A 214 15.73 -41.18 -3.74
CA ARG A 214 15.45 -41.41 -5.17
C ARG A 214 14.76 -42.76 -5.33
N SER A 215 13.95 -42.91 -6.37
CA SER A 215 13.59 -44.22 -6.92
C SER A 215 13.45 -44.09 -8.44
N CYS A 216 14.20 -44.87 -9.20
CA CYS A 216 14.08 -44.93 -10.66
C CYS A 216 13.31 -46.20 -11.05
N ARG A 217 12.27 -46.04 -11.87
CA ARG A 217 11.75 -47.06 -12.80
C ARG A 217 11.33 -46.32 -14.07
N GLY A 218 11.64 -46.76 -15.29
CA GLY A 218 12.40 -47.97 -15.67
C GLY A 218 11.51 -49.12 -16.11
N LEU A 219 10.76 -48.89 -17.18
CA LEU A 219 10.76 -49.67 -18.42
C LEU A 219 10.58 -48.70 -19.59
#